data_AF-A0A942NC56-F1
#
_entry.id   AF-A0A942NC56-F1
#
_cell.length_a   1.000
_cell.length_b   1.000
_cell.length_c   1.000
_cell.angle_alpha   90.00
_cell.angle_beta   90.00
_cell.angle_gamma   90.00
#
_symmetry.space_group_name_H-M   'P 1'
#
loop_
_entity.id
_entity.type
_entity.pdbx_description
1 polymer ?
#
loop_
_entity_poly.entity_id
_entity_poly.type
_entity_poly.pdbx_seq_one_letter_code
_entity_poly.pdbx_strand_id
1 'polypeptide(L)'
;MLNKITHIKQRFFSYLEIPSPWNQIVIFVLNVLLVIPLFVIVHQNIIELDWPWNLDRVLLAILLIALIQWLLFLIRKVLVIGVIIYFFILLWGTLAGGYGFISISQDYGYMLYAMTQDPNPEEIILSKLLPFPNKTRILNAIEYEHPNIRNFALMATQKHFAEVKGYPKYRKMIQYFAVFKEINQRWNYVNDPRRKEYINLATESLIHFSGDCDDHAVMMAACIKAIGGTPRLIHTKGHIYPEVLIGGKAELEAANYLIREVLFTEESKGKGIFYHVDERGQIWLNFDYTGKYPGGPFLSQEILGALTLL
;
A
#
# COMPACT_ATOMS: atom_id res chain seq x y z
N MET A 1 44.09 -3.90 -23.82
CA MET A 1 43.14 -4.52 -22.87
C MET A 1 41.73 -3.94 -22.97
N LEU A 2 41.56 -2.61 -23.07
CA LEU A 2 40.25 -1.95 -23.28
C LEU A 2 39.48 -2.45 -24.53
N ASN A 3 40.14 -2.58 -25.69
CA ASN A 3 39.48 -3.05 -26.93
C ASN A 3 38.93 -4.49 -26.85
N LYS A 4 39.53 -5.35 -26.02
CA LYS A 4 39.04 -6.73 -25.84
C LYS A 4 37.78 -6.75 -24.98
N ILE A 5 37.67 -5.87 -23.99
CA ILE A 5 36.52 -5.75 -23.10
C ILE A 5 35.32 -5.12 -23.83
N THR A 6 35.54 -4.12 -24.69
CA THR A 6 34.49 -3.54 -25.54
C THR A 6 33.97 -4.55 -26.57
N HIS A 7 34.84 -5.33 -27.20
CA HIS A 7 34.42 -6.41 -28.10
C HIS A 7 33.64 -7.51 -27.38
N ILE A 8 34.04 -7.92 -26.17
CA ILE A 8 33.29 -8.92 -25.38
C ILE A 8 31.91 -8.38 -24.97
N LYS A 9 31.81 -7.11 -24.54
CA LYS A 9 30.52 -6.46 -24.26
C LYS A 9 29.63 -6.43 -25.50
N GLN A 10 30.14 -5.96 -26.65
CA GLN A 10 29.36 -5.93 -27.90
C GLN A 10 28.89 -7.32 -28.32
N ARG A 11 29.73 -8.34 -28.17
CA ARG A 11 29.39 -9.72 -28.51
C ARG A 11 28.33 -10.31 -27.57
N PHE A 12 28.39 -9.99 -26.27
CA PHE A 12 27.37 -10.43 -25.31
C PHE A 12 26.00 -9.78 -25.59
N PHE A 13 25.96 -8.48 -25.88
CA PHE A 13 24.72 -7.79 -26.27
C PHE A 13 24.15 -8.31 -27.59
N SER A 14 24.98 -8.76 -28.54
CA SER A 14 24.47 -9.34 -29.81
C SER A 14 23.78 -10.70 -29.65
N TYR A 15 24.08 -11.48 -28.60
CA TYR A 15 23.38 -12.75 -28.32
C TYR A 15 22.06 -12.53 -27.55
N LEU A 16 21.86 -11.34 -26.98
CA LEU A 16 20.66 -10.96 -26.23
C LEU A 16 19.63 -10.20 -27.10
N GLU A 17 19.95 -9.95 -28.38
CA GLU A 17 18.99 -9.37 -29.31
C GLU A 17 18.00 -10.46 -29.76
N ILE A 18 16.76 -10.34 -29.29
CA ILE A 18 15.68 -11.17 -29.81
C ILE A 18 15.57 -10.94 -31.33
N PRO A 19 15.58 -12.01 -32.14
CA PRO A 19 15.47 -11.87 -33.59
C PRO A 19 14.11 -11.29 -33.99
N SER A 20 14.12 -10.50 -35.05
CA SER A 20 12.88 -10.13 -35.75
C SER A 20 12.18 -11.41 -36.25
N PRO A 21 10.85 -11.56 -36.11
CA PRO A 21 9.86 -10.53 -35.76
C PRO A 21 9.50 -10.44 -34.28
N TRP A 22 10.02 -11.31 -33.41
CA TRP A 22 9.59 -11.42 -32.01
C TRP A 22 9.77 -10.13 -31.20
N ASN A 23 10.85 -9.40 -31.47
CA ASN A 23 11.07 -8.07 -30.88
C ASN A 23 9.91 -7.10 -31.21
N GLN A 24 9.44 -7.11 -32.46
CA GLN A 24 8.34 -6.24 -32.90
C GLN A 24 7.02 -6.62 -32.23
N ILE A 25 6.77 -7.93 -32.06
CA ILE A 25 5.57 -8.44 -31.39
C ILE A 25 5.55 -8.01 -29.91
N VAL A 26 6.67 -8.18 -29.19
CA VAL A 26 6.76 -7.77 -27.78
C VAL A 26 6.52 -6.26 -27.62
N ILE A 27 7.15 -5.45 -28.48
CA ILE A 27 6.95 -4.00 -28.48
C ILE A 27 5.48 -3.66 -28.76
N PHE A 28 4.86 -4.31 -29.74
CA PHE A 28 3.47 -4.06 -30.11
C PHE A 28 2.50 -4.39 -28.97
N VAL A 29 2.66 -5.54 -28.31
CA VAL A 29 1.82 -5.92 -27.16
C VAL A 29 1.97 -4.93 -26.02
N LEU A 30 3.20 -4.53 -25.69
CA LEU A 30 3.44 -3.51 -24.65
C LEU A 30 2.87 -2.16 -25.01
N ASN A 31 2.93 -1.78 -26.29
CA ASN A 31 2.32 -0.55 -26.76
C ASN A 31 0.82 -0.54 -26.44
N VAL A 32 0.09 -1.60 -26.82
CA VAL A 32 -1.34 -1.71 -26.50
C VAL A 32 -1.60 -1.62 -24.99
N LEU A 33 -0.82 -2.32 -24.17
CA LEU A 33 -0.99 -2.31 -22.71
C LEU A 33 -0.74 -0.93 -22.07
N LEU A 34 0.19 -0.14 -22.61
CA LEU A 34 0.54 1.20 -22.10
C LEU A 34 -0.36 2.30 -22.65
N VAL A 35 -0.85 2.16 -23.89
CA VAL A 35 -1.73 3.13 -24.52
C VAL A 35 -3.06 3.23 -23.79
N ILE A 36 -3.64 2.11 -23.34
CA ILE A 36 -4.96 2.10 -22.70
C ILE A 36 -5.01 3.01 -21.46
N PRO A 37 -4.16 2.84 -20.42
CA PRO A 37 -4.19 3.71 -19.25
C PRO A 37 -3.80 5.15 -19.60
N LEU A 38 -2.83 5.37 -20.50
CA LEU A 38 -2.44 6.72 -20.90
C LEU A 38 -3.56 7.45 -21.66
N PHE A 39 -4.31 6.73 -22.48
CA PHE A 39 -5.47 7.25 -23.18
C PHE A 39 -6.53 7.71 -22.19
N VAL A 40 -6.81 6.95 -21.13
CA VAL A 40 -7.75 7.37 -20.07
C VAL A 40 -7.30 8.68 -19.44
N ILE A 41 -6.03 8.78 -19.03
CA ILE A 41 -5.48 10.01 -18.40
C ILE A 41 -5.59 11.22 -19.33
N VAL A 42 -5.15 11.07 -20.58
CA VAL A 42 -5.10 12.19 -21.53
C VAL A 42 -6.51 12.59 -21.97
N HIS A 43 -7.41 11.62 -22.18
CA HIS A 43 -8.79 11.91 -22.58
C HIS A 43 -9.57 12.64 -21.49
N GLN A 44 -9.39 12.27 -20.21
CA GLN A 44 -10.09 12.95 -19.10
C GLN A 44 -9.54 14.35 -18.81
N ASN A 45 -8.28 14.63 -19.14
CA ASN A 45 -7.63 15.92 -18.88
C ASN A 45 -7.68 16.93 -20.05
N ILE A 46 -8.07 16.50 -21.26
CA ILE A 46 -8.24 17.37 -22.42
C ILE A 46 -9.71 17.77 -22.57
N ILE A 47 -9.95 19.02 -22.98
CA ILE A 47 -11.30 19.53 -23.29
C ILE A 47 -11.93 18.66 -24.38
N GLU A 48 -13.16 18.19 -24.16
CA GLU A 48 -13.92 17.42 -25.15
C GLU A 48 -14.16 18.29 -26.40
N LEU A 49 -13.43 17.96 -27.46
CA LEU A 49 -13.62 18.51 -28.78
C LEU A 49 -14.59 17.57 -29.49
N ASP A 50 -15.89 17.69 -29.23
CA ASP A 50 -16.98 16.82 -29.74
C ASP A 50 -17.06 16.81 -31.28
N TRP A 51 -16.09 16.19 -31.92
CA TRP A 51 -16.01 16.07 -33.36
C TRP A 51 -16.96 14.99 -33.84
N PRO A 52 -17.54 15.12 -35.05
CA PRO A 52 -18.38 14.08 -35.63
C PRO A 52 -17.68 12.72 -35.57
N TRP A 53 -18.43 11.69 -35.16
CA TRP A 53 -17.95 10.31 -35.03
C TRP A 53 -16.81 10.10 -34.02
N ASN A 54 -16.64 10.99 -33.03
CA ASN A 54 -15.57 10.91 -32.02
C ASN A 54 -14.16 10.87 -32.66
N LEU A 55 -13.99 11.59 -33.79
CA LEU A 55 -12.73 11.63 -34.53
C LEU A 55 -11.58 12.18 -33.68
N ASP A 56 -11.87 13.09 -32.76
CA ASP A 56 -10.95 13.58 -31.74
C ASP A 56 -10.33 12.43 -30.93
N ARG A 57 -11.16 11.49 -30.45
CA ARG A 57 -10.72 10.32 -29.66
C ARG A 57 -9.91 9.33 -30.48
N VAL A 58 -10.32 9.08 -31.73
CA VAL A 58 -9.61 8.17 -32.64
C VAL A 58 -8.22 8.74 -32.99
N LEU A 59 -8.15 10.03 -33.30
CA LEU A 59 -6.87 10.70 -33.59
C LEU A 59 -5.95 10.71 -32.37
N LEU A 60 -6.49 10.96 -31.17
CA LEU A 60 -5.74 10.89 -29.93
C LEU A 60 -5.14 9.49 -29.71
N ALA A 61 -5.94 8.44 -29.89
CA ALA A 61 -5.47 7.06 -29.76
C ALA A 61 -4.36 6.73 -30.77
N ILE A 62 -4.51 7.11 -32.04
CA ILE A 62 -3.49 6.90 -33.07
C ILE A 62 -2.19 7.64 -32.72
N LEU A 63 -2.29 8.89 -32.25
CA LEU A 63 -1.13 9.69 -31.87
C LEU A 63 -0.40 9.08 -30.68
N LEU A 64 -1.13 8.63 -29.65
CA LEU A 64 -0.55 7.95 -28.48
C LEU A 64 0.12 6.63 -28.87
N ILE A 65 -0.52 5.81 -29.71
CA ILE A 65 0.07 4.56 -30.23
C ILE A 65 1.37 4.85 -30.97
N ALA A 66 1.40 5.86 -31.85
CA ALA A 66 2.59 6.22 -32.60
C ALA A 66 3.72 6.73 -31.69
N LEU A 67 3.39 7.58 -30.71
CA LEU A 67 4.34 8.14 -29.74
C LEU A 67 4.94 7.04 -28.85
N ILE A 68 4.09 6.17 -28.28
CA ILE A 68 4.54 5.05 -27.44
C ILE A 68 5.34 4.06 -28.29
N GLN A 69 4.90 3.71 -29.51
CA GLN A 69 5.64 2.84 -30.41
C GLN A 69 7.07 3.37 -30.65
N TRP A 70 7.18 4.67 -30.91
CA TRP A 70 8.46 5.34 -31.11
C TRP A 70 9.32 5.24 -29.84
N LEU A 71 8.81 5.62 -28.67
CA LEU A 71 9.49 5.51 -27.37
C LEU A 71 9.99 4.09 -27.08
N LEU A 72 9.12 3.08 -27.23
CA LEU A 72 9.47 1.68 -26.99
C LEU A 72 10.55 1.19 -27.97
N PHE A 73 10.52 1.67 -29.22
CA PHE A 73 11.56 1.35 -30.19
C PHE A 73 12.93 1.92 -29.81
N LEU A 74 12.99 3.10 -29.17
CA LEU A 74 14.25 3.69 -28.69
C LEU A 74 14.89 2.82 -27.59
N ILE A 75 14.09 2.30 -26.66
CA ILE A 75 14.56 1.52 -25.51
C ILE A 75 14.52 -0.01 -25.70
N ARG A 76 14.20 -0.48 -26.92
CA ARG A 76 13.87 -1.89 -27.21
C ARG A 76 14.84 -2.92 -26.66
N LYS A 77 16.15 -2.64 -26.69
CA LYS A 77 17.17 -3.60 -26.25
C LYS A 77 17.05 -3.91 -24.75
N VAL A 78 16.88 -2.88 -23.92
CA VAL A 78 16.76 -3.03 -22.46
C VAL A 78 15.38 -3.57 -22.11
N LEU A 79 14.35 -3.06 -22.76
CA LEU A 79 12.96 -3.41 -22.51
C LEU A 79 12.69 -4.89 -22.74
N VAL A 80 13.15 -5.44 -23.86
CA VAL A 80 12.94 -6.85 -24.19
C VAL A 80 13.59 -7.78 -23.16
N ILE A 81 14.79 -7.47 -22.68
CA ILE A 81 15.46 -8.23 -21.62
C ILE A 81 14.64 -8.16 -20.33
N GLY A 82 14.16 -6.98 -19.95
CA GLY A 82 13.32 -6.79 -18.77
C GLY A 82 12.03 -7.62 -18.83
N VAL A 83 11.36 -7.65 -19.98
CA VAL A 83 10.13 -8.44 -20.19
C VAL A 83 10.39 -9.93 -20.05
N ILE A 84 11.48 -10.45 -20.60
CA ILE A 84 11.84 -11.87 -20.45
C ILE A 84 12.06 -12.21 -18.97
N ILE A 85 12.83 -11.38 -18.25
CA ILE A 85 13.09 -11.60 -16.82
C ILE A 85 11.76 -11.57 -16.06
N TYR A 86 10.92 -10.59 -16.32
CA TYR A 86 9.62 -10.45 -15.68
C TYR A 86 8.70 -11.63 -15.97
N PHE A 87 8.69 -12.13 -17.21
CA PHE A 87 7.95 -13.34 -17.59
C PHE A 87 8.40 -14.56 -16.77
N PHE A 88 9.71 -14.76 -16.58
CA PHE A 88 10.22 -15.86 -15.76
C PHE A 88 9.86 -15.70 -14.27
N ILE A 89 9.87 -14.47 -13.74
CA ILE A 89 9.41 -14.18 -12.38
C ILE A 89 7.93 -14.57 -12.22
N LEU A 90 7.06 -14.16 -13.16
CA LEU A 90 5.64 -14.50 -13.14
C LEU A 90 5.41 -16.00 -13.30
N LEU A 91 6.18 -16.67 -14.15
CA LEU A 91 6.09 -18.11 -14.35
C LEU A 91 6.45 -18.86 -13.06
N TRP A 92 7.56 -18.48 -12.41
CA TRP A 92 7.94 -19.03 -11.12
C TRP A 92 6.86 -18.78 -10.06
N GLY A 93 6.38 -17.55 -9.94
CA GLY A 93 5.35 -17.19 -8.96
C GLY A 93 4.04 -17.93 -9.19
N THR A 94 3.63 -18.13 -10.45
CA THR A 94 2.44 -18.94 -10.80
C THR A 94 2.61 -20.40 -10.37
N LEU A 95 3.78 -21.01 -10.65
CA LEU A 95 4.06 -22.40 -10.28
C LEU A 95 4.20 -22.60 -8.77
N ALA A 96 4.76 -21.61 -8.07
CA ALA A 96 4.96 -21.64 -6.63
C ALA A 96 3.69 -21.28 -5.82
N GLY A 97 2.55 -21.02 -6.47
CA GLY A 97 1.31 -20.57 -5.82
C GLY A 97 1.38 -19.16 -5.22
N GLY A 98 2.33 -18.34 -5.68
CA GLY A 98 2.51 -16.94 -5.32
C GLY A 98 1.96 -15.98 -6.39
N TYR A 99 2.55 -14.79 -6.46
CA TYR A 99 2.16 -13.76 -7.43
C TYR A 99 2.49 -14.20 -8.86
N GLY A 100 1.47 -14.28 -9.72
CA GLY A 100 1.61 -14.87 -11.05
C GLY A 100 0.78 -14.17 -12.13
N PHE A 101 0.58 -14.86 -13.26
CA PHE A 101 -0.15 -14.30 -14.41
C PHE A 101 -1.60 -13.91 -14.11
N ILE A 102 -2.26 -14.63 -13.19
CA ILE A 102 -3.64 -14.31 -12.79
C ILE A 102 -3.67 -13.00 -11.99
N SER A 103 -2.79 -12.88 -10.99
CA SER A 103 -2.70 -11.71 -10.11
C SER A 103 -2.42 -10.44 -10.92
N ILE A 104 -1.41 -10.45 -11.80
CA ILE A 104 -1.09 -9.27 -12.62
C ILE A 104 -2.24 -8.88 -13.55
N SER A 105 -2.96 -9.85 -14.13
CA SER A 105 -4.10 -9.56 -14.98
C SER A 105 -5.25 -8.93 -14.18
N GLN A 106 -5.48 -9.38 -12.95
CA GLN A 106 -6.47 -8.82 -12.05
C GLN A 106 -6.08 -7.39 -11.62
N ASP A 107 -4.83 -7.19 -11.20
CA ASP A 107 -4.32 -5.89 -10.76
C ASP A 107 -4.40 -4.84 -11.87
N TYR A 108 -4.07 -5.22 -13.11
CA TYR A 108 -4.22 -4.35 -14.27
C TYR A 108 -5.70 -3.98 -14.51
N GLY A 109 -6.61 -4.95 -14.39
CA GLY A 109 -8.05 -4.71 -14.51
C GLY A 109 -8.58 -3.79 -13.41
N TYR A 110 -8.18 -4.00 -12.16
CA TYR A 110 -8.56 -3.16 -11.02
C TYR A 110 -8.03 -1.73 -11.18
N MET A 111 -6.79 -1.58 -11.64
CA MET A 111 -6.21 -0.28 -11.95
C MET A 111 -7.00 0.45 -13.03
N LEU A 112 -7.29 -0.19 -14.16
CA LEU A 112 -8.06 0.44 -15.24
C LEU A 112 -9.47 0.83 -14.77
N TYR A 113 -10.14 -0.07 -14.04
CA TYR A 113 -11.45 0.22 -13.48
C TYR A 113 -11.40 1.47 -12.58
N ALA A 114 -10.46 1.52 -11.63
CA ALA A 114 -10.29 2.68 -10.76
C ALA A 114 -10.04 3.97 -11.58
N MET A 115 -9.15 3.93 -12.58
CA MET A 115 -8.86 5.08 -13.44
C MET A 115 -10.07 5.59 -14.21
N THR A 116 -10.97 4.71 -14.63
CA THR A 116 -12.20 5.16 -15.33
C THR A 116 -13.22 5.83 -14.41
N GLN A 117 -13.18 5.55 -13.10
CA GLN A 117 -14.13 6.08 -12.12
C GLN A 117 -13.60 7.32 -11.40
N ASP A 118 -12.29 7.52 -11.38
CA ASP A 118 -11.64 8.62 -10.68
C ASP A 118 -11.56 9.88 -11.56
N PRO A 119 -11.90 11.08 -11.06
CA PRO A 119 -11.72 12.33 -11.78
C PRO A 119 -10.24 12.68 -12.05
N ASN A 120 -9.29 12.13 -11.28
CA ASN A 120 -7.85 12.35 -11.44
C ASN A 120 -7.12 11.00 -11.61
N PRO A 121 -7.25 10.33 -12.77
CA PRO A 121 -6.72 8.98 -13.01
C PRO A 121 -5.20 8.88 -12.86
N GLU A 122 -4.47 9.98 -13.04
CA GLU A 122 -3.03 10.05 -12.83
C GLU A 122 -2.63 9.81 -11.37
N GLU A 123 -3.48 10.17 -10.39
CA GLU A 123 -3.19 10.00 -8.96
C GLU A 123 -3.13 8.51 -8.56
N ILE A 124 -3.87 7.64 -9.27
CA ILE A 124 -3.83 6.18 -9.07
C ILE A 124 -2.47 5.59 -9.45
N ILE A 125 -1.85 6.08 -10.52
CA ILE A 125 -0.51 5.64 -10.92
C ILE A 125 0.52 6.30 -10.02
N LEU A 126 0.36 7.61 -9.77
CA LEU A 126 1.31 8.39 -8.99
C LEU A 126 1.40 7.91 -7.55
N SER A 127 0.29 7.58 -6.88
CA SER A 127 0.26 6.98 -5.53
C SER A 127 1.06 5.67 -5.44
N LYS A 128 1.03 4.84 -6.49
CA LYS A 128 1.85 3.62 -6.55
C LYS A 128 3.34 3.88 -6.79
N LEU A 129 3.67 5.01 -7.40
CA LEU A 129 5.05 5.41 -7.71
C LEU A 129 5.66 6.30 -6.62
N LEU A 130 4.84 7.04 -5.88
CA LEU A 130 5.28 7.95 -4.85
C LEU A 130 5.84 7.15 -3.69
N PRO A 131 7.10 7.42 -3.29
CA PRO A 131 7.63 6.82 -2.08
C PRO A 131 6.81 7.30 -0.88
N PHE A 132 6.51 6.38 0.04
CA PHE A 132 5.87 6.72 1.31
C PHE A 132 6.63 7.89 1.97
N PRO A 133 5.94 8.98 2.34
CA PRO A 133 6.60 10.18 2.84
C PRO A 133 7.45 9.85 4.06
N ASN A 134 8.67 10.41 4.12
CA ASN A 134 9.60 10.22 5.23
C ASN A 134 9.88 8.74 5.62
N LYS A 135 9.70 7.78 4.70
CA LYS A 135 9.79 6.32 4.97
C LYS A 135 10.94 5.92 5.90
N THR A 136 12.17 6.36 5.62
CA THR A 136 13.34 6.00 6.44
C THR A 136 13.25 6.55 7.86
N ARG A 137 12.75 7.79 8.03
CA ARG A 137 12.58 8.40 9.36
C ARG A 137 11.53 7.64 10.17
N ILE A 138 10.40 7.34 9.55
CA ILE A 138 9.32 6.54 10.16
C ILE A 138 9.82 5.16 10.58
N LEU A 139 10.53 4.46 9.70
CA LEU A 139 11.09 3.13 10.02
C LEU A 139 12.06 3.17 11.20
N ASN A 140 12.89 4.21 11.28
CA ASN A 140 13.80 4.39 12.41
C ASN A 140 13.04 4.76 13.70
N ALA A 141 11.96 5.52 13.60
CA ALA A 141 11.18 6.00 14.73
C ALA A 141 10.33 4.92 15.41
N ILE A 142 10.01 3.82 14.72
CA ILE A 142 9.16 2.76 15.28
C ILE A 142 9.80 2.04 16.48
N GLU A 143 11.12 1.83 16.51
CA GLU A 143 11.83 1.27 17.70
C GLU A 143 11.17 0.03 18.36
N TYR A 144 10.53 -0.86 17.60
CA TYR A 144 9.72 -1.96 18.15
C TYR A 144 10.53 -2.98 18.97
N GLU A 145 11.85 -3.03 18.77
CA GLU A 145 12.79 -3.88 19.53
C GLU A 145 13.22 -3.22 20.85
N HIS A 146 12.92 -1.94 21.06
CA HIS A 146 13.33 -1.21 22.24
C HIS A 146 12.58 -1.75 23.49
N PRO A 147 13.29 -2.09 24.60
CA PRO A 147 12.67 -2.71 25.77
C PRO A 147 11.50 -1.91 26.36
N ASN A 148 11.58 -0.58 26.37
CA ASN A 148 10.51 0.28 26.88
C ASN A 148 9.21 0.15 26.08
N ILE A 149 9.30 0.05 24.75
CA ILE A 149 8.14 -0.16 23.87
C ILE A 149 7.52 -1.52 24.14
N ARG A 150 8.35 -2.57 24.18
CA ARG A 150 7.88 -3.92 24.49
C ARG A 150 7.22 -4.00 25.87
N ASN A 151 7.84 -3.43 26.89
CA ASN A 151 7.31 -3.43 28.26
C ASN A 151 5.99 -2.67 28.35
N PHE A 152 5.87 -1.53 27.68
CA PHE A 152 4.60 -0.79 27.60
C PHE A 152 3.51 -1.61 26.90
N ALA A 153 3.82 -2.22 25.75
CA ALA A 153 2.86 -3.05 25.04
C ALA A 153 2.41 -4.26 25.88
N LEU A 154 3.33 -4.94 26.57
CA LEU A 154 3.00 -6.01 27.52
C LEU A 154 2.11 -5.52 28.65
N MET A 155 2.42 -4.37 29.25
CA MET A 155 1.58 -3.74 30.28
C MET A 155 0.16 -3.50 29.77
N ALA A 156 0.01 -2.97 28.55
CA ALA A 156 -1.31 -2.76 27.95
C ALA A 156 -2.12 -4.07 27.85
N THR A 157 -1.47 -5.17 27.43
CA THR A 157 -2.12 -6.49 27.33
C THR A 157 -2.49 -7.14 28.68
N GLN A 158 -1.83 -6.71 29.77
CA GLN A 158 -2.14 -7.13 31.12
C GLN A 158 -3.26 -6.27 31.73
N LYS A 159 -3.21 -4.96 31.48
CA LYS A 159 -4.16 -3.98 32.01
C LYS A 159 -5.55 -4.12 31.37
N HIS A 160 -5.60 -4.31 30.06
CA HIS A 160 -6.87 -4.41 29.32
C HIS A 160 -7.12 -5.84 28.86
N PHE A 161 -8.34 -6.32 29.10
CA PHE A 161 -8.89 -7.57 28.55
C PHE A 161 -8.13 -8.86 28.93
N ALA A 162 -7.25 -8.83 29.92
CA ALA A 162 -6.52 -10.03 30.37
C ALA A 162 -7.45 -11.11 30.94
N GLU A 163 -8.55 -10.71 31.57
CA GLU A 163 -9.55 -11.61 32.18
C GLU A 163 -10.56 -12.20 31.18
N VAL A 164 -10.51 -11.79 29.90
CA VAL A 164 -11.46 -12.25 28.89
C VAL A 164 -11.15 -13.71 28.51
N LYS A 165 -12.00 -14.64 28.95
CA LYS A 165 -11.91 -16.08 28.69
C LYS A 165 -12.75 -16.48 27.48
N GLY A 166 -12.50 -17.67 26.93
CA GLY A 166 -13.32 -18.28 25.88
C GLY A 166 -12.85 -18.07 24.43
N TYR A 167 -11.81 -17.27 24.20
CA TYR A 167 -11.32 -16.94 22.85
C TYR A 167 -9.83 -17.23 22.63
N PRO A 168 -9.33 -18.46 22.91
CA PRO A 168 -7.90 -18.76 22.78
C PRO A 168 -7.37 -18.54 21.36
N LYS A 169 -8.17 -18.86 20.32
CA LYS A 169 -7.83 -18.62 18.91
C LYS A 169 -7.59 -17.14 18.62
N TYR A 170 -8.34 -16.25 19.25
CA TYR A 170 -8.31 -14.81 18.99
C TYR A 170 -7.52 -14.02 20.04
N ARG A 171 -6.77 -14.70 20.92
CA ARG A 171 -6.03 -14.06 22.02
C ARG A 171 -5.09 -12.97 21.52
N LYS A 172 -4.40 -13.21 20.41
CA LYS A 172 -3.47 -12.26 19.79
C LYS A 172 -4.19 -10.99 19.32
N MET A 173 -5.36 -11.13 18.70
CA MET A 173 -6.19 -9.99 18.28
C MET A 173 -6.72 -9.19 19.48
N ILE A 174 -7.13 -9.86 20.56
CA ILE A 174 -7.52 -9.20 21.82
C ILE A 174 -6.35 -8.39 22.41
N GLN A 175 -5.11 -8.88 22.31
CA GLN A 175 -3.92 -8.15 22.74
C GLN A 175 -3.66 -6.90 21.89
N TYR A 176 -3.89 -6.97 20.57
CA TYR A 176 -3.80 -5.77 19.72
C TYR A 176 -4.81 -4.71 20.15
N PHE A 177 -6.04 -5.14 20.46
CA PHE A 177 -7.10 -4.25 20.94
C PHE A 177 -6.79 -3.65 22.31
N ALA A 178 -6.11 -4.39 23.19
CA ALA A 178 -5.63 -3.88 24.46
C ALA A 178 -4.59 -2.76 24.29
N VAL A 179 -3.64 -2.94 23.35
CA VAL A 179 -2.65 -1.91 22.99
C VAL A 179 -3.35 -0.67 22.42
N PHE A 180 -4.27 -0.87 21.47
CA PHE A 180 -5.06 0.23 20.90
C PHE A 180 -5.77 1.03 21.99
N LYS A 181 -6.44 0.34 22.92
CA LYS A 181 -7.18 0.98 24.01
C LYS A 181 -6.26 1.82 24.89
N GLU A 182 -5.10 1.29 25.29
CA GLU A 182 -4.19 2.00 26.18
C GLU A 182 -3.58 3.25 25.53
N ILE A 183 -3.21 3.16 24.25
CA ILE A 183 -2.66 4.30 23.51
C ILE A 183 -3.74 5.35 23.29
N ASN A 184 -4.90 4.98 22.71
CA ASN A 184 -5.95 5.95 22.37
C ASN A 184 -6.59 6.61 23.60
N GLN A 185 -6.60 5.95 24.77
CA GLN A 185 -7.08 6.57 26.00
C GLN A 185 -6.14 7.65 26.57
N ARG A 186 -4.87 7.62 26.20
CA ARG A 186 -3.84 8.54 26.69
C ARG A 186 -3.38 9.56 25.66
N TRP A 187 -3.63 9.29 24.39
CA TRP A 187 -3.12 10.09 23.29
C TRP A 187 -3.70 11.52 23.33
N ASN A 188 -2.81 12.49 23.30
CA ASN A 188 -3.13 13.91 23.23
C ASN A 188 -2.59 14.48 21.92
N TYR A 189 -3.49 14.83 21.01
CA TYR A 189 -3.11 15.31 19.69
C TYR A 189 -2.50 16.71 19.77
N VAL A 190 -1.27 16.86 19.26
CA VAL A 190 -0.54 18.14 19.23
C VAL A 190 0.02 18.34 17.84
N ASN A 191 -0.36 19.43 17.18
CA ASN A 191 0.18 19.76 15.86
C ASN A 191 1.64 20.18 15.94
N ASP A 192 2.38 19.80 14.91
CA ASP A 192 3.74 20.27 14.68
C ASP A 192 3.82 21.79 14.44
N PRO A 193 4.99 22.42 14.71
CA PRO A 193 5.23 23.81 14.34
C PRO A 193 5.06 24.02 12.83
N ARG A 194 4.42 25.13 12.44
CA ARG A 194 4.16 25.44 11.02
C ARG A 194 5.42 25.27 10.15
N ARG A 195 5.29 24.48 9.07
CA ARG A 195 6.32 24.19 8.06
C ARG A 195 7.49 23.33 8.56
N LYS A 196 7.35 22.68 9.72
CA LYS A 196 8.28 21.64 10.17
C LYS A 196 7.47 20.35 10.34
N GLU A 197 8.13 19.27 9.97
CA GLU A 197 7.64 17.91 10.18
C GLU A 197 8.67 17.21 11.06
N TYR A 198 8.25 16.77 12.23
CA TYR A 198 9.05 16.07 13.22
C TYR A 198 8.33 14.80 13.65
N ILE A 199 8.83 13.67 13.13
CA ILE A 199 8.38 12.34 13.54
C ILE A 199 9.06 12.00 14.87
N ASN A 200 8.29 11.93 15.95
CA ASN A 200 8.73 11.45 17.24
C ASN A 200 9.21 10.01 17.15
N LEU A 201 10.28 9.70 17.88
CA LEU A 201 10.61 8.31 18.18
C LEU A 201 9.48 7.69 19.02
N ALA A 202 9.19 6.41 18.86
CA ALA A 202 8.17 5.74 19.68
C ALA A 202 8.52 5.83 21.18
N THR A 203 9.81 5.82 21.53
CA THR A 203 10.26 6.02 22.91
C THR A 203 10.06 7.44 23.42
N GLU A 204 10.07 8.44 22.54
CA GLU A 204 9.74 9.84 22.85
C GLU A 204 8.23 9.99 23.09
N SER A 205 7.40 9.46 22.18
CA SER A 205 5.94 9.44 22.34
C SER A 205 5.50 8.70 23.60
N LEU A 206 6.25 7.69 24.04
CA LEU A 206 5.95 6.95 25.27
C LEU A 206 6.03 7.80 26.55
N ILE A 207 6.78 8.91 26.54
CA ILE A 207 6.93 9.79 27.72
C ILE A 207 5.66 10.60 27.94
N HIS A 208 5.09 11.16 26.86
CA HIS A 208 4.03 12.16 26.95
C HIS A 208 2.70 11.73 26.32
N PHE A 209 2.67 10.61 25.58
CA PHE A 209 1.52 10.18 24.78
C PHE A 209 0.94 11.34 23.97
N SER A 210 1.80 12.15 23.36
CA SER A 210 1.42 13.36 22.65
C SER A 210 2.18 13.47 21.33
N GLY A 211 1.51 14.03 20.33
CA GLY A 211 2.03 14.13 18.97
C GLY A 211 0.88 14.28 17.98
N ASP A 212 1.18 14.40 16.70
CA ASP A 212 0.20 14.43 15.63
C ASP A 212 -0.03 13.02 15.04
N CYS A 213 -0.40 12.94 13.76
CA CYS A 213 -0.98 11.73 13.17
C CYS A 213 0.06 10.63 12.89
N ASP A 214 1.22 11.01 12.39
CA ASP A 214 2.37 10.14 12.14
C ASP A 214 3.00 9.67 13.46
N ASP A 215 3.10 10.53 14.47
CA ASP A 215 3.55 10.17 15.82
C ASP A 215 2.70 9.06 16.44
N HIS A 216 1.37 9.22 16.37
CA HIS A 216 0.44 8.20 16.85
C HIS A 216 0.62 6.89 16.07
N ALA A 217 0.70 7.01 14.74
CA ALA A 217 0.85 5.87 13.84
C ALA A 217 2.15 5.10 14.13
N VAL A 218 3.27 5.81 14.35
CA VAL A 218 4.57 5.26 14.74
C VAL A 218 4.47 4.54 16.08
N MET A 219 3.92 5.17 17.12
CA MET A 219 3.78 4.55 18.44
C MET A 219 2.87 3.30 18.42
N MET A 220 1.75 3.37 17.69
CA MET A 220 0.84 2.23 17.55
C MET A 220 1.53 1.07 16.84
N ALA A 221 2.18 1.34 15.70
CA ALA A 221 2.90 0.32 14.94
C ALA A 221 4.04 -0.29 15.77
N ALA A 222 4.79 0.53 16.52
CA ALA A 222 5.83 0.08 17.45
C ALA A 222 5.31 -0.95 18.44
N CYS A 223 4.24 -0.61 19.16
CA CYS A 223 3.68 -1.46 20.21
C CYS A 223 3.07 -2.74 19.64
N ILE A 224 2.34 -2.66 18.52
CA ILE A 224 1.74 -3.83 17.86
C ILE A 224 2.83 -4.77 17.35
N LYS A 225 3.87 -4.24 16.70
CA LYS A 225 4.99 -5.05 16.21
C LYS A 225 5.77 -5.69 17.35
N ALA A 226 5.97 -4.98 18.47
CA ALA A 226 6.67 -5.49 19.65
C ALA A 226 6.00 -6.71 20.29
N ILE A 227 4.67 -6.86 20.15
CA ILE A 227 3.91 -8.06 20.59
C ILE A 227 3.64 -9.06 19.46
N GLY A 228 4.39 -8.95 18.35
CA GLY A 228 4.37 -9.90 17.24
C GLY A 228 3.22 -9.69 16.25
N GLY A 229 2.54 -8.54 16.28
CA GLY A 229 1.56 -8.17 15.25
C GLY A 229 2.21 -7.62 13.99
N THR A 230 1.40 -7.48 12.94
CA THR A 230 1.82 -6.94 11.64
C THR A 230 1.04 -5.65 11.38
N PRO A 231 1.59 -4.49 11.77
CA PRO A 231 1.00 -3.21 11.44
C PRO A 231 1.46 -2.74 10.05
N ARG A 232 0.68 -1.84 9.45
CA ARG A 232 1.08 -1.02 8.33
C ARG A 232 0.65 0.43 8.56
N LEU A 233 1.36 1.38 7.98
CA LEU A 233 0.95 2.78 7.99
C LEU A 233 0.35 3.13 6.63
N ILE A 234 -0.81 3.79 6.65
CA ILE A 234 -1.50 4.28 5.46
C ILE A 234 -1.31 5.77 5.37
N HIS A 235 -0.84 6.25 4.22
CA HIS A 235 -0.73 7.66 3.91
C HIS A 235 -1.89 8.05 2.99
N THR A 236 -2.61 9.10 3.37
CA THR A 236 -3.70 9.71 2.61
C THR A 236 -3.43 11.20 2.48
N LYS A 237 -4.32 11.94 1.82
CA LYS A 237 -4.19 13.39 1.65
C LYS A 237 -4.21 14.12 3.01
N GLY A 238 -3.01 14.38 3.55
CA GLY A 238 -2.79 15.13 4.80
C GLY A 238 -3.00 14.33 6.09
N HIS A 239 -2.97 13.00 6.03
CA HIS A 239 -3.12 12.15 7.22
C HIS A 239 -2.37 10.83 7.07
N ILE A 240 -1.73 10.39 8.16
CA ILE A 240 -1.12 9.07 8.28
C ILE A 240 -1.78 8.34 9.44
N TYR A 241 -2.18 7.07 9.22
CA TYR A 241 -2.78 6.26 10.28
C TYR A 241 -2.32 4.80 10.25
N PRO A 242 -2.33 4.11 11.39
CA PRO A 242 -1.96 2.70 11.47
C PRO A 242 -3.15 1.79 11.15
N GLU A 243 -2.87 0.68 10.47
CA GLU A 243 -3.76 -0.47 10.36
C GLU A 243 -3.07 -1.74 10.83
N VAL A 244 -3.83 -2.72 11.29
CA VAL A 244 -3.30 -3.99 11.80
C VAL A 244 -3.92 -5.16 11.05
N LEU A 245 -3.06 -6.08 10.59
CA LEU A 245 -3.49 -7.33 10.00
C LEU A 245 -4.18 -8.21 11.04
N ILE A 246 -5.45 -8.55 10.79
CA ILE A 246 -6.23 -9.42 11.67
C ILE A 246 -6.44 -10.84 11.11
N GLY A 247 -6.28 -11.04 9.81
CA GLY A 247 -6.43 -12.35 9.15
C GLY A 247 -7.43 -12.31 8.00
N GLY A 248 -8.27 -13.33 7.85
CA GLY A 248 -9.28 -13.40 6.79
C GLY A 248 -10.69 -13.08 7.28
N LYS A 249 -11.70 -13.42 6.47
CA LYS A 249 -13.12 -13.17 6.76
C LYS A 249 -13.58 -13.73 8.12
N ALA A 250 -13.11 -14.91 8.50
CA ALA A 250 -13.45 -15.53 9.79
C ALA A 250 -12.90 -14.72 10.99
N GLU A 251 -11.71 -14.12 10.85
CA GLU A 251 -11.13 -13.25 11.86
C GLU A 251 -11.85 -11.90 11.92
N LEU A 252 -12.34 -11.37 10.79
CA LEU A 252 -13.18 -10.17 10.77
C LEU A 252 -14.51 -10.38 11.49
N GLU A 253 -15.19 -11.51 11.27
CA GLU A 253 -16.45 -11.83 11.98
C GLU A 253 -16.22 -11.91 13.50
N ALA A 254 -15.11 -12.55 13.91
CA ALA A 254 -14.71 -12.58 15.31
C ALA A 254 -14.33 -11.20 15.86
N ALA A 255 -13.62 -10.38 15.08
CA ALA A 255 -13.27 -9.01 15.46
C ALA A 255 -14.53 -8.18 15.69
N ASN A 256 -15.50 -8.25 14.76
CA ASN A 256 -16.77 -7.53 14.84
C ASN A 256 -17.54 -7.89 16.12
N TYR A 257 -17.66 -9.18 16.43
CA TYR A 257 -18.29 -9.63 17.67
C TYR A 257 -17.53 -9.18 18.92
N LEU A 258 -16.21 -9.39 18.96
CA LEU A 258 -15.39 -9.02 20.12
C LEU A 258 -15.43 -7.52 20.39
N ILE A 259 -15.33 -6.69 19.35
CA ILE A 259 -15.37 -5.24 19.49
C ILE A 259 -16.74 -4.79 20.01
N ARG A 260 -17.82 -5.31 19.43
CA ARG A 260 -19.18 -4.80 19.67
C ARG A 260 -19.86 -5.35 20.91
N GLU A 261 -19.59 -6.61 21.25
CA GLU A 261 -20.35 -7.33 22.29
C GLU A 261 -19.50 -7.60 23.54
N VAL A 262 -18.16 -7.47 23.45
CA VAL A 262 -17.26 -7.91 24.55
C VAL A 262 -16.32 -6.81 25.04
N LEU A 263 -15.64 -6.09 24.15
CA LEU A 263 -14.45 -5.30 24.51
C LEU A 263 -14.67 -3.78 24.47
N PHE A 264 -15.50 -3.29 23.54
CA PHE A 264 -15.77 -1.86 23.31
C PHE A 264 -17.28 -1.60 23.12
N THR A 265 -18.10 -2.22 23.97
CA THR A 265 -19.57 -2.26 23.83
C THR A 265 -20.19 -0.87 23.75
N GLU A 266 -19.74 0.05 24.60
CA GLU A 266 -20.24 1.43 24.62
C GLU A 266 -19.64 2.26 23.49
N GLU A 267 -18.34 2.13 23.22
CA GLU A 267 -17.65 2.95 22.23
C GLU A 267 -18.11 2.64 20.79
N SER A 268 -18.47 1.39 20.51
CA SER A 268 -18.87 0.88 19.20
C SER A 268 -20.39 0.78 18.97
N LYS A 269 -21.21 1.11 19.98
CA LYS A 269 -22.67 0.98 19.94
C LYS A 269 -23.28 1.70 18.71
N GLY A 270 -23.94 0.93 17.85
CA GLY A 270 -24.61 1.43 16.64
C GLY A 270 -23.66 1.89 15.52
N LYS A 271 -22.36 1.57 15.60
CA LYS A 271 -21.35 2.00 14.61
C LYS A 271 -20.81 0.83 13.80
N GLY A 272 -20.27 1.14 12.62
CA GLY A 272 -19.62 0.17 11.72
C GLY A 272 -18.17 -0.13 12.10
N ILE A 273 -17.65 -1.22 11.54
CA ILE A 273 -16.24 -1.60 11.60
C ILE A 273 -15.62 -1.35 10.21
N PHE A 274 -14.61 -0.50 10.15
CA PHE A 274 -13.92 -0.11 8.91
C PHE A 274 -12.57 -0.81 8.78
N TYR A 275 -12.31 -1.34 7.59
CA TYR A 275 -11.13 -2.15 7.29
C TYR A 275 -10.84 -2.09 5.78
N HIS A 276 -9.62 -2.46 5.41
CA HIS A 276 -9.23 -2.71 4.02
C HIS A 276 -8.98 -4.20 3.79
N VAL A 277 -9.21 -4.64 2.56
CA VAL A 277 -8.88 -6.00 2.08
C VAL A 277 -7.75 -5.87 1.06
N ASP A 278 -6.66 -6.61 1.24
CA ASP A 278 -5.58 -6.63 0.27
C ASP A 278 -5.79 -7.65 -0.87
N GLU A 279 -4.89 -7.62 -1.85
CA GLU A 279 -4.90 -8.50 -3.03
C GLU A 279 -4.86 -10.00 -2.67
N ARG A 280 -4.46 -10.36 -1.44
CA ARG A 280 -4.40 -11.74 -0.95
C ARG A 280 -5.63 -12.11 -0.10
N GLY A 281 -6.63 -11.24 -0.03
CA GLY A 281 -7.83 -11.41 0.79
C GLY A 281 -7.56 -11.28 2.29
N GLN A 282 -6.43 -10.70 2.69
CA GLN A 282 -6.15 -10.40 4.10
C GLN A 282 -6.83 -9.09 4.51
N ILE A 283 -7.26 -9.03 5.76
CA ILE A 283 -8.04 -7.96 6.33
C ILE A 283 -7.17 -7.13 7.27
N TRP A 284 -7.16 -5.82 7.00
CA TRP A 284 -6.41 -4.81 7.71
C TRP A 284 -7.38 -3.88 8.42
N LEU A 285 -7.37 -3.91 9.75
CA LEU A 285 -8.33 -3.19 10.57
C LEU A 285 -7.79 -1.80 10.93
N ASN A 286 -8.63 -0.77 10.87
CA ASN A 286 -8.23 0.61 11.18
C ASN A 286 -7.89 0.81 12.66
N PHE A 287 -6.71 1.34 12.97
CA PHE A 287 -6.24 1.61 14.33
C PHE A 287 -5.97 3.10 14.59
N ASP A 288 -6.55 4.00 13.78
CA ASP A 288 -6.44 5.46 13.91
C ASP A 288 -6.90 5.98 15.29
N TYR A 289 -6.25 7.04 15.79
CA TYR A 289 -6.60 7.74 17.04
C TYR A 289 -7.96 8.44 16.96
N THR A 290 -8.42 8.75 15.75
CA THR A 290 -9.73 9.37 15.52
C THR A 290 -10.88 8.46 15.96
N GLY A 291 -10.66 7.14 15.99
CA GLY A 291 -11.59 6.14 16.50
C GLY A 291 -11.46 5.87 18.00
N LYS A 292 -12.60 5.67 18.68
CA LYS A 292 -12.64 5.24 20.09
C LYS A 292 -12.64 3.72 20.28
N TYR A 293 -12.65 2.97 19.18
CA TYR A 293 -12.62 1.50 19.15
C TYR A 293 -11.87 1.06 17.87
N PRO A 294 -11.24 -0.12 17.86
CA PRO A 294 -10.59 -0.65 16.66
C PRO A 294 -11.58 -0.78 15.50
N GLY A 295 -11.20 -0.33 14.31
CA GLY A 295 -12.10 -0.28 13.16
C GLY A 295 -13.02 0.94 13.16
N GLY A 296 -12.63 2.05 13.78
CA GLY A 296 -13.31 3.34 13.61
C GLY A 296 -13.31 3.85 12.16
N PRO A 297 -14.12 4.86 11.82
CA PRO A 297 -14.20 5.40 10.46
C PRO A 297 -12.86 5.96 9.98
N PHE A 298 -12.60 5.88 8.67
CA PHE A 298 -11.44 6.52 8.05
C PHE A 298 -11.64 8.03 7.96
N LEU A 299 -10.58 8.80 8.20
CA LEU A 299 -10.59 10.25 8.03
C LEU A 299 -10.58 10.64 6.53
N SER A 300 -9.90 9.85 5.70
CA SER A 300 -9.93 9.92 4.24
C SER A 300 -9.92 8.51 3.64
N GLN A 301 -10.69 8.30 2.58
CA GLN A 301 -10.77 7.00 1.88
C GLN A 301 -9.67 6.81 0.84
N GLU A 302 -9.08 7.91 0.36
CA GLU A 302 -8.09 7.86 -0.72
C GLU A 302 -6.70 7.50 -0.18
N ILE A 303 -6.22 6.30 -0.52
CA ILE A 303 -4.90 5.80 -0.13
C ILE A 303 -3.85 6.23 -1.15
N LEU A 304 -2.92 7.08 -0.71
CA LEU A 304 -1.79 7.53 -1.51
C LEU A 304 -0.56 6.62 -1.36
N GLY A 305 -0.49 5.82 -0.29
CA GLY A 305 0.59 4.88 -0.08
C GLY A 305 0.42 4.04 1.17
N ALA A 306 1.11 2.89 1.22
CA ALA A 306 1.12 2.01 2.38
C ALA A 306 2.55 1.55 2.72
N LEU A 307 2.90 1.54 4.00
CA LEU A 307 4.16 1.06 4.54
C LEU A 307 3.90 -0.11 5.51
N THR A 308 4.10 -1.34 5.03
CA THR A 308 3.88 -2.55 5.84
C THR A 308 5.14 -2.96 6.61
N LEU A 309 5.00 -3.23 7.90
CA LEU A 309 6.07 -3.74 8.76
C LEU A 309 6.00 -5.27 8.84
N LEU A 310 6.52 -5.95 7.81
CA LEU A 310 6.61 -7.42 7.75
C LEU A 310 7.52 -7.99 8.84
#